data_AF-A0A800A610-F1
#
_entry.id   AF-A0A800A610-F1
#
_cell.length_a   1.000
_cell.length_b   1.000
_cell.length_c   1.000
_cell.angle_alpha   90.00
_cell.angle_beta   90.00
_cell.angle_gamma   90.00
#
_symmetry.space_group_name_H-M   'P 1'
#
loop_
_entity.id
_entity.type
_entity.pdbx_description
1 polymer ?
#
loop_
_entity_poly.entity_id
_entity_poly.type
_entity_poly.pdbx_seq_one_letter_code
_entity_poly.pdbx_strand_id
1 'polypeptide(L)'
;PGSNLGIHCHDDTGNAVANSLAAVRAGARQIQGTLNGLGERCGNANLVTLIPTLQLKMGYKTGLTDDDLTRLTHLSRMLDERLNRQPNRSAPYVGESAFAHKGGVHASAVEKNPATYEHIEPEKIGNRRHIVVSDQSGRSNILARFRETGIDIDPKDKRVAKLVETVKEQEFNGYAYDGAEASFELLARRALGAVPDYFHCTSFKVLDERRWNENGDLVTSSEATVKLDVQGESHMAVAEGNGPVNALDAAIRKVLSGIYPQLEDLRLVDYKVRILTPGAGTRAVTRVMIESADKNGEHWSTVGVSANIIDASYNALRDSTIYKLHRDGAVDSHS
;
A
#
# COMPACT_ATOMS: atom_id res chain seq x y z
N PRO A 1 35.04 25.02 14.92
CA PRO A 1 35.53 25.51 13.61
C PRO A 1 37.04 25.26 13.47
N GLY A 2 37.46 24.47 12.49
CA GLY A 2 38.77 23.81 12.44
C GLY A 2 38.61 22.36 11.97
N SER A 3 39.15 21.37 12.68
CA SER A 3 38.99 19.93 12.38
C SER A 3 37.54 19.41 12.39
N ASN A 4 36.59 20.20 12.88
CA ASN A 4 35.18 19.83 13.05
C ASN A 4 34.29 20.70 12.14
N LEU A 5 34.50 20.59 10.83
CA LEU A 5 33.72 21.31 9.82
C LEU A 5 32.49 20.48 9.39
N GLY A 6 31.33 21.14 9.38
CA GLY A 6 30.08 20.60 8.86
C GLY A 6 29.66 21.31 7.57
N ILE A 7 28.85 20.63 6.75
CA ILE A 7 28.27 21.18 5.52
C ILE A 7 26.74 21.03 5.54
N HIS A 8 26.05 22.06 5.06
CA HIS A 8 24.60 22.07 4.86
C HIS A 8 24.32 22.55 3.44
N CYS A 9 23.88 21.65 2.56
CA CYS A 9 23.62 21.99 1.16
C CYS A 9 22.12 21.94 0.87
N HIS A 10 21.60 23.01 0.25
CA HIS A 10 20.30 23.01 -0.40
C HIS A 10 20.41 22.53 -1.85
N ASP A 11 19.27 22.09 -2.42
CA ASP A 11 19.21 21.42 -3.72
C ASP A 11 18.67 22.29 -4.87
N ASP A 12 18.78 23.62 -4.77
CA ASP A 12 18.25 24.58 -5.76
C ASP A 12 18.75 24.34 -7.21
N THR A 13 19.90 23.66 -7.37
CA THR A 13 20.47 23.29 -8.68
C THR A 13 20.56 21.78 -8.92
N GLY A 14 19.99 20.96 -8.02
CA GLY A 14 20.09 19.49 -8.08
C GLY A 14 21.46 18.92 -7.69
N ASN A 15 22.31 19.70 -7.01
CA ASN A 15 23.69 19.34 -6.68
C ASN A 15 23.95 19.13 -5.18
N ALA A 16 22.94 19.10 -4.31
CA ALA A 16 23.14 19.07 -2.86
C ALA A 16 23.93 17.83 -2.39
N VAL A 17 23.61 16.67 -2.95
CA VAL A 17 24.33 15.41 -2.67
C VAL A 17 25.78 15.51 -3.15
N ALA A 18 26.00 15.97 -4.39
CA ALA A 18 27.35 16.09 -4.95
C ALA A 18 28.23 17.05 -4.14
N ASN A 19 27.70 18.21 -3.76
CA ASN A 19 28.40 19.20 -2.94
C ASN A 19 28.72 18.68 -1.53
N SER A 20 27.80 17.92 -0.93
CA SER A 20 28.02 17.29 0.37
C SER A 20 29.17 16.26 0.32
N LEU A 21 29.20 15.43 -0.72
CA LEU A 21 30.28 14.45 -0.92
C LEU A 21 31.62 15.13 -1.23
N ALA A 22 31.62 16.23 -1.99
CA ALA A 22 32.81 17.02 -2.26
C ALA A 22 33.38 17.65 -0.97
N ALA A 23 32.52 18.19 -0.10
CA ALA A 23 32.92 18.72 1.19
C ALA A 23 33.55 17.63 2.10
N VAL A 24 32.99 16.42 2.11
CA VAL A 24 33.57 15.29 2.86
C VAL A 24 34.98 14.94 2.35
N ARG A 25 35.16 14.89 1.02
CA ARG A 25 36.47 14.68 0.39
C ARG A 25 37.46 15.81 0.73
N ALA A 26 36.98 17.05 0.84
CA ALA A 26 37.76 18.21 1.24
C ALA A 26 38.06 18.28 2.76
N GLY A 27 37.50 17.38 3.57
CA GLY A 27 37.82 17.25 4.99
C GLY A 27 36.65 17.47 5.95
N ALA A 28 35.45 17.82 5.48
CA ALA A 28 34.27 17.91 6.35
C ALA A 28 33.93 16.54 6.96
N ARG A 29 33.39 16.54 8.18
CA ARG A 29 33.05 15.31 8.93
C ARG A 29 31.61 15.28 9.45
N GLN A 30 30.82 16.32 9.14
CA GLN A 30 29.39 16.38 9.42
C GLN A 30 28.65 16.84 8.16
N ILE A 31 27.57 16.16 7.81
CA ILE A 31 26.62 16.62 6.80
C ILE A 31 25.28 16.87 7.49
N GLN A 32 24.70 18.03 7.24
CA GLN A 32 23.33 18.37 7.58
C GLN A 32 22.46 18.16 6.33
N GLY A 33 21.37 17.44 6.50
CA GLY A 33 20.46 17.06 5.44
C GLY A 33 19.19 16.50 6.04
N THR A 34 18.31 16.00 5.18
CA THR A 34 17.02 15.46 5.59
C THR A 34 16.73 14.13 4.91
N LEU A 35 15.85 13.34 5.53
CA LEU A 35 15.29 12.16 4.89
C LEU A 35 14.49 12.58 3.65
N ASN A 36 14.64 11.84 2.56
CA ASN A 36 14.02 12.10 1.26
C ASN A 36 14.34 13.50 0.67
N GLY A 37 15.36 14.20 1.17
CA GLY A 37 15.75 15.53 0.70
C GLY A 37 14.73 16.65 1.02
N LEU A 38 13.85 16.44 2.00
CA LEU A 38 12.87 17.44 2.42
C LEU A 38 13.51 18.78 2.84
N GLY A 39 12.85 19.89 2.57
CA GLY A 39 13.34 21.20 2.95
C GLY A 39 12.59 22.30 2.22
N GLU A 40 13.04 23.54 2.42
CA GLU A 40 12.51 24.67 1.67
C GLU A 40 12.83 24.56 0.17
N ARG A 41 11.94 25.07 -0.67
CA ARG A 41 12.12 25.16 -2.14
C ARG A 41 12.41 23.79 -2.76
N CYS A 42 13.62 23.59 -3.27
CA CYS A 42 14.09 22.35 -3.90
C CYS A 42 14.59 21.31 -2.88
N GLY A 43 14.62 21.65 -1.60
CA GLY A 43 14.98 20.71 -0.52
C GLY A 43 16.41 20.84 -0.03
N ASN A 44 16.80 19.90 0.83
CA ASN A 44 18.13 19.77 1.41
C ASN A 44 18.85 18.53 0.84
N ALA A 45 20.14 18.39 1.14
CA ALA A 45 20.89 17.19 0.84
C ALA A 45 20.18 15.93 1.37
N ASN A 46 19.93 14.97 0.47
CA ASN A 46 19.15 13.78 0.78
C ASN A 46 19.98 12.76 1.56
N LEU A 47 19.68 12.58 2.84
CA LEU A 47 20.36 11.62 3.72
C LEU A 47 20.14 10.17 3.27
N VAL A 48 18.99 9.86 2.67
CA VAL A 48 18.69 8.53 2.15
C VAL A 48 19.63 8.15 1.00
N THR A 49 20.11 9.13 0.23
CA THR A 49 21.13 8.92 -0.80
C THR A 49 22.54 8.92 -0.21
N LEU A 50 22.82 9.85 0.71
CA LEU A 50 24.16 10.08 1.25
C LEU A 50 24.65 8.94 2.15
N ILE A 51 23.81 8.44 3.06
CA ILE A 51 24.18 7.39 4.02
C ILE A 51 24.76 6.15 3.33
N PRO A 52 24.05 5.48 2.40
CA PRO A 52 24.59 4.29 1.75
C PRO A 52 25.75 4.61 0.80
N THR A 53 25.81 5.83 0.23
CA THR A 53 26.98 6.27 -0.54
C THR A 53 28.23 6.34 0.34
N LEU A 54 28.14 6.99 1.49
CA LEU A 54 29.28 7.16 2.40
C LEU A 54 29.78 5.82 2.94
N GLN A 55 28.85 4.94 3.33
CA GLN A 55 29.19 3.64 3.92
C GLN A 55 29.61 2.60 2.87
N LEU A 56 28.77 2.35 1.86
CA LEU A 56 28.97 1.24 0.91
C LEU A 56 29.92 1.58 -0.25
N LYS A 57 30.09 2.87 -0.59
CA LYS A 57 30.92 3.30 -1.72
C LYS A 57 32.20 3.99 -1.32
N MET A 58 32.19 4.72 -0.20
CA MET A 58 33.34 5.52 0.22
C MET A 58 34.04 4.97 1.48
N GLY A 59 33.49 3.93 2.11
CA GLY A 59 34.11 3.26 3.26
C GLY A 59 34.14 4.10 4.55
N TYR A 60 33.32 5.15 4.65
CA TYR A 60 33.22 5.96 5.86
C TYR A 60 32.35 5.28 6.91
N LYS A 61 32.75 5.40 8.17
CA LYS A 61 31.93 5.03 9.32
C LYS A 61 30.94 6.15 9.61
N THR A 62 29.65 5.85 9.51
CA THR A 62 28.53 6.79 9.72
C THR A 62 27.91 6.67 11.12
N GLY A 63 28.32 5.68 11.91
CA GLY A 63 27.69 5.31 13.17
C GLY A 63 26.47 4.39 13.01
N LEU A 64 26.10 4.05 11.77
CA LEU A 64 25.06 3.07 11.45
C LEU A 64 25.70 1.71 11.15
N THR A 65 25.00 0.64 11.56
CA THR A 65 25.37 -0.74 11.23
C THR A 65 24.86 -1.12 9.83
N ASP A 66 25.33 -2.26 9.30
CA ASP A 66 24.80 -2.78 8.04
C ASP A 66 23.32 -3.19 8.18
N ASP A 67 22.92 -3.72 9.35
CA ASP A 67 21.53 -4.01 9.68
C ASP A 67 20.66 -2.74 9.69
N ASP A 68 21.17 -1.61 10.18
CA ASP A 68 20.45 -0.33 10.10
C ASP A 68 20.18 0.10 8.66
N LEU A 69 21.14 -0.12 7.75
CA LEU A 69 20.97 0.22 6.33
C LEU A 69 19.83 -0.58 5.70
N THR A 70 19.61 -1.84 6.09
CA THR A 70 18.50 -2.66 5.57
C THR A 70 17.11 -2.07 5.84
N ARG A 71 17.00 -1.10 6.75
CA ARG A 71 15.72 -0.44 7.08
C ARG A 71 15.51 0.87 6.31
N LEU A 72 16.48 1.29 5.50
CA LEU A 72 16.50 2.61 4.88
C LEU A 72 15.36 2.83 3.88
N THR A 73 15.06 1.82 3.05
CA THR A 73 13.93 1.88 2.10
C THR A 73 12.59 1.98 2.82
N HIS A 74 12.40 1.19 3.89
CA HIS A 74 11.19 1.26 4.71
C HIS A 74 11.05 2.64 5.38
N LEU A 75 12.12 3.17 5.97
CA LEU A 75 12.14 4.49 6.59
C LEU A 75 11.74 5.60 5.61
N SER A 76 12.29 5.56 4.39
CA SER A 76 11.95 6.52 3.34
C SER A 76 10.46 6.48 2.97
N ARG A 77 9.90 5.29 2.77
CA ARG A 77 8.49 5.10 2.42
C ARG A 77 7.55 5.49 3.55
N MET A 78 7.89 5.11 4.79
CA MET A 78 7.14 5.48 5.98
C MET A 78 7.07 7.00 6.14
N LEU A 79 8.17 7.72 5.89
CA LEU A 79 8.16 9.19 5.93
C LEU A 79 7.23 9.79 4.86
N ASP A 80 7.32 9.32 3.62
CA ASP A 80 6.44 9.79 2.54
C ASP A 80 4.97 9.52 2.86
N GLU A 81 4.66 8.34 3.42
CA GLU A 81 3.32 7.99 3.89
C GLU A 81 2.81 8.94 4.98
N ARG A 82 3.63 9.23 6.00
CA ARG A 82 3.29 10.17 7.09
C ARG A 82 3.05 11.59 6.59
N LEU A 83 3.71 11.99 5.51
CA LEU A 83 3.55 13.30 4.88
C LEU A 83 2.45 13.31 3.80
N ASN A 84 1.75 12.20 3.60
CA ASN A 84 0.78 12.01 2.53
C ASN A 84 1.35 12.35 1.14
N ARG A 85 2.62 12.01 0.91
CA ARG A 85 3.34 12.19 -0.36
C ARG A 85 3.44 10.85 -1.07
N GLN A 86 3.40 10.88 -2.40
CA GLN A 86 3.72 9.68 -3.17
C GLN A 86 5.22 9.42 -3.11
N PRO A 87 5.65 8.19 -2.77
CA PRO A 87 7.06 7.84 -2.85
C PRO A 87 7.61 8.06 -4.25
N ASN A 88 8.78 8.67 -4.34
CA ASN A 88 9.44 8.86 -5.63
C ASN A 88 9.99 7.52 -6.11
N ARG A 89 9.32 6.91 -7.09
CA ARG A 89 9.70 5.61 -7.67
C ARG A 89 11.12 5.60 -8.22
N SER A 90 11.61 6.74 -8.70
CA SER A 90 12.94 6.88 -9.29
C SER A 90 13.99 7.41 -8.30
N ALA A 91 13.68 7.50 -7.00
CA ALA A 91 14.62 7.97 -5.99
C ALA A 91 15.88 7.07 -5.95
N PRO A 92 17.09 7.65 -5.88
CA PRO A 92 18.31 6.87 -5.71
C PRO A 92 18.22 5.93 -4.50
N TYR A 93 18.74 4.71 -4.64
CA TYR A 93 18.70 3.64 -3.63
C TYR A 93 17.30 3.11 -3.29
N VAL A 94 16.38 3.95 -2.81
CA VAL A 94 15.12 3.48 -2.18
C VAL A 94 13.92 3.45 -3.12
N GLY A 95 14.04 4.07 -4.30
CA GLY A 95 13.02 4.06 -5.33
C GLY A 95 12.77 2.65 -5.84
N GLU A 96 11.50 2.31 -6.08
CA GLU A 96 11.11 1.02 -6.69
C GLU A 96 11.81 0.80 -8.04
N SER A 97 11.98 1.86 -8.83
CA SER A 97 12.64 1.84 -10.13
C SER A 97 14.18 1.84 -10.03
N ALA A 98 14.76 2.05 -8.84
CA ALA A 98 16.22 2.17 -8.68
C ALA A 98 16.96 0.86 -8.98
N PHE A 99 16.30 -0.28 -8.78
CA PHE A 99 16.78 -1.62 -9.12
C PHE A 99 15.82 -2.34 -10.06
N ALA A 100 15.09 -1.56 -10.87
CA ALA A 100 14.16 -2.10 -11.83
C ALA A 100 14.83 -2.35 -13.19
N HIS A 101 14.74 -3.58 -13.68
CA HIS A 101 15.32 -4.00 -14.96
C HIS A 101 14.20 -4.39 -15.92
N LYS A 102 14.00 -3.60 -16.98
CA LYS A 102 13.02 -3.91 -18.02
C LYS A 102 13.42 -5.18 -18.77
N GLY A 103 12.46 -6.07 -19.00
CA GLY A 103 12.64 -7.35 -19.68
C GLY A 103 13.41 -7.23 -20.99
N GLY A 104 14.27 -8.20 -21.28
CA GLY A 104 15.18 -8.21 -22.42
C GLY A 104 16.65 -8.35 -22.00
N VAL A 105 17.55 -7.67 -22.72
CA VAL A 105 19.01 -7.81 -22.55
C VAL A 105 19.47 -7.44 -21.14
N HIS A 106 18.90 -6.40 -20.53
CA HIS A 106 19.26 -5.96 -19.17
C HIS A 106 18.89 -7.02 -18.12
N ALA A 107 17.67 -7.57 -18.20
CA ALA A 107 17.22 -8.64 -17.30
C ALA A 107 18.11 -9.89 -17.38
N SER A 108 18.44 -10.34 -18.60
CA SER A 108 19.30 -11.52 -18.80
C SER A 108 20.74 -11.30 -18.31
N ALA A 109 21.26 -10.08 -18.44
CA ALA A 109 22.59 -9.75 -17.95
C ALA A 109 22.63 -9.71 -16.41
N VAL A 110 21.61 -9.12 -15.77
CA VAL A 110 21.49 -9.07 -14.31
C VAL A 110 21.31 -10.46 -13.71
N GLU A 111 20.57 -11.34 -14.36
CA GLU A 111 20.41 -12.73 -13.93
C GLU A 111 21.75 -13.50 -13.90
N LYS A 112 22.62 -13.25 -14.88
CA LYS A 112 23.96 -13.87 -14.92
C LYS A 112 24.94 -13.22 -13.96
N ASN A 113 24.91 -11.89 -13.89
CA ASN A 113 25.79 -11.10 -13.04
C ASN A 113 25.12 -9.77 -12.69
N PRO A 114 24.51 -9.63 -11.50
CA PRO A 114 23.82 -8.42 -11.12
C PRO A 114 24.68 -7.15 -11.14
N ALA A 115 25.99 -7.28 -10.86
CA ALA A 115 26.92 -6.15 -10.84
C ALA A 115 27.10 -5.46 -12.21
N THR A 116 26.57 -6.04 -13.29
CA THR A 116 26.58 -5.43 -14.63
C THR A 116 25.67 -4.21 -14.74
N TYR A 117 24.58 -4.15 -13.97
CA TYR A 117 23.62 -3.04 -13.99
C TYR A 117 23.26 -2.53 -12.59
N GLU A 118 23.64 -3.25 -11.52
CA GLU A 118 23.38 -2.84 -10.15
C GLU A 118 24.65 -2.33 -9.49
N HIS A 119 24.61 -1.08 -9.05
CA HIS A 119 25.75 -0.48 -8.37
C HIS A 119 25.93 -1.07 -6.96
N ILE A 120 24.90 -1.64 -6.32
CA ILE A 120 24.99 -2.37 -5.06
C ILE A 120 23.96 -3.51 -5.07
N GLU A 121 24.12 -4.48 -4.17
CA GLU A 121 23.03 -5.42 -3.83
C GLU A 121 21.88 -4.63 -3.15
N PRO A 122 20.65 -4.67 -3.70
CA PRO A 122 19.53 -3.86 -3.19
C PRO A 122 19.12 -4.21 -1.75
N GLU A 123 19.32 -5.46 -1.34
CA GLU A 123 18.99 -5.97 0.00
C GLU A 123 19.75 -5.22 1.10
N LYS A 124 20.97 -4.73 0.79
CA LYS A 124 21.81 -3.95 1.72
C LYS A 124 21.17 -2.63 2.17
N ILE A 125 20.18 -2.13 1.43
CA ILE A 125 19.46 -0.90 1.78
C ILE A 125 17.95 -1.13 2.00
N GLY A 126 17.54 -2.40 2.10
CA GLY A 126 16.13 -2.78 2.29
C GLY A 126 15.26 -2.68 1.05
N ASN A 127 15.88 -2.58 -0.13
CA ASN A 127 15.17 -2.63 -1.39
C ASN A 127 15.32 -4.03 -1.98
N ARG A 128 14.70 -4.27 -3.13
CA ARG A 128 14.75 -5.55 -3.82
C ARG A 128 14.96 -5.34 -5.30
N ARG A 129 15.61 -6.30 -5.95
CA ARG A 129 15.70 -6.32 -7.40
C ARG A 129 14.30 -6.49 -8.00
N HIS A 130 13.96 -5.61 -8.92
CA HIS A 130 12.69 -5.61 -9.61
C HIS A 130 12.90 -5.91 -11.09
N ILE A 131 12.90 -7.18 -11.49
CA ILE A 131 12.93 -7.47 -12.92
C ILE A 131 11.52 -7.25 -13.48
N VAL A 132 11.31 -6.13 -14.16
CA VAL A 132 10.08 -5.76 -14.85
C VAL A 132 10.00 -6.62 -16.10
N VAL A 133 9.62 -7.88 -15.93
CA VAL A 133 9.53 -8.89 -16.99
C VAL A 133 8.08 -9.16 -17.32
N SER A 134 7.86 -9.56 -18.57
CA SER A 134 6.67 -10.25 -19.08
C SER A 134 6.11 -11.30 -18.12
N ASP A 135 4.90 -11.78 -18.40
CA ASP A 135 4.03 -12.75 -17.70
C ASP A 135 4.67 -13.76 -16.71
N GLN A 136 5.92 -14.16 -16.94
CA GLN A 136 6.74 -15.02 -16.09
C GLN A 136 7.14 -14.39 -14.73
N SER A 137 7.47 -13.10 -14.62
CA SER A 137 7.80 -12.50 -13.29
C SER A 137 6.55 -12.22 -12.45
N GLY A 138 5.45 -11.83 -13.09
CA GLY A 138 4.13 -11.78 -12.45
C GLY A 138 3.77 -13.13 -11.86
N ARG A 139 4.01 -14.21 -12.60
CA ARG A 139 3.81 -15.59 -12.12
C ARG A 139 4.64 -15.88 -10.87
N SER A 140 5.94 -15.61 -10.89
CA SER A 140 6.83 -15.90 -9.75
C SER A 140 6.45 -15.11 -8.49
N ASN A 141 6.08 -13.83 -8.62
CA ASN A 141 5.63 -13.01 -7.50
C ASN A 141 4.33 -13.53 -6.89
N ILE A 142 3.36 -13.90 -7.73
CA ILE A 142 2.10 -14.50 -7.28
C ILE A 142 2.36 -15.84 -6.57
N LEU A 143 3.22 -16.69 -7.13
CA LEU A 143 3.60 -17.96 -6.49
C LEU A 143 4.34 -17.75 -5.15
N ALA A 144 5.12 -16.68 -5.00
CA ALA A 144 5.74 -16.34 -3.73
C ALA A 144 4.68 -15.95 -2.69
N ARG A 145 3.74 -15.07 -3.05
CA ARG A 145 2.62 -14.68 -2.18
C ARG A 145 1.74 -15.87 -1.80
N PHE A 146 1.52 -16.83 -2.71
CA PHE A 146 0.77 -18.05 -2.41
C PHE A 146 1.44 -18.88 -1.31
N ARG A 147 2.77 -18.98 -1.32
CA ARG A 147 3.50 -19.67 -0.25
C ARG A 147 3.36 -18.95 1.09
N GLU A 148 3.38 -17.61 1.09
CA GLU A 148 3.19 -16.80 2.29
C GLU A 148 1.78 -16.95 2.89
N THR A 149 0.75 -17.07 2.05
CA THR A 149 -0.65 -17.22 2.47
C THR A 149 -1.13 -18.67 2.62
N GLY A 150 -0.23 -19.65 2.43
CA GLY A 150 -0.54 -21.07 2.56
C GLY A 150 -1.44 -21.63 1.45
N ILE A 151 -1.48 -20.99 0.28
CA ILE A 151 -2.20 -21.48 -0.90
C ILE A 151 -1.32 -22.49 -1.64
N ASP A 152 -1.69 -23.76 -1.59
CA ASP A 152 -1.02 -24.83 -2.34
C ASP A 152 -1.62 -24.99 -3.74
N ILE A 153 -0.79 -24.83 -4.76
CA ILE A 153 -1.18 -24.96 -6.17
C ILE A 153 0.02 -25.34 -7.03
N ASP A 154 -0.24 -26.17 -8.04
CA ASP A 154 0.77 -26.48 -9.06
C ASP A 154 1.24 -25.18 -9.74
N PRO A 155 2.55 -24.87 -9.71
CA PRO A 155 3.15 -23.76 -10.45
C PRO A 155 2.94 -23.80 -11.97
N LYS A 156 2.28 -24.81 -12.55
CA LYS A 156 1.89 -24.91 -13.96
C LYS A 156 0.37 -24.82 -14.18
N ASP A 157 -0.42 -24.63 -13.12
CA ASP A 157 -1.86 -24.46 -13.24
C ASP A 157 -2.19 -23.23 -14.11
N LYS A 158 -3.16 -23.41 -15.02
CA LYS A 158 -3.62 -22.37 -15.96
C LYS A 158 -4.28 -21.20 -15.22
N ARG A 159 -4.89 -21.44 -14.06
CA ARG A 159 -5.53 -20.42 -13.22
C ARG A 159 -4.52 -19.38 -12.72
N VAL A 160 -3.27 -19.79 -12.50
CA VAL A 160 -2.20 -18.86 -12.10
C VAL A 160 -1.91 -17.85 -13.20
N ALA A 161 -1.88 -18.28 -14.47
CA ALA A 161 -1.66 -17.35 -15.59
C ALA A 161 -2.82 -16.36 -15.73
N LYS A 162 -4.06 -16.83 -15.57
CA LYS A 162 -5.25 -15.96 -15.57
C LYS A 162 -5.19 -14.92 -14.44
N LEU A 163 -4.78 -15.34 -13.23
CA LEU A 163 -4.65 -14.44 -12.09
C LEU A 163 -3.58 -13.37 -12.32
N VAL A 164 -2.44 -13.69 -12.97
CA VAL A 164 -1.43 -12.70 -13.35
C VAL A 164 -2.04 -11.58 -14.19
N GLU A 165 -2.84 -11.94 -15.21
CA GLU A 165 -3.50 -10.94 -16.06
C GLU A 165 -4.54 -10.13 -15.28
N THR A 166 -5.35 -10.78 -14.44
CA THR A 166 -6.32 -10.06 -13.58
C THR A 166 -5.63 -9.07 -12.65
N VAL A 167 -4.50 -9.43 -12.03
CA VAL A 167 -3.74 -8.52 -11.16
C VAL A 167 -3.22 -7.32 -11.95
N LYS A 168 -2.65 -7.53 -13.14
CA LYS A 168 -2.19 -6.44 -14.01
C LYS A 168 -3.33 -5.50 -14.41
N GLU A 169 -4.48 -6.05 -14.78
CA GLU A 169 -5.67 -5.25 -15.12
C GLU A 169 -6.15 -4.41 -13.93
N GLN A 170 -6.20 -5.00 -12.72
CA GLN A 170 -6.59 -4.28 -11.51
C GLN A 170 -5.58 -3.19 -11.14
N GLU A 171 -4.27 -3.47 -11.23
CA GLU A 171 -3.22 -2.48 -11.00
C GLU A 171 -3.30 -1.31 -11.99
N PHE A 172 -3.58 -1.60 -13.27
CA PHE A 172 -3.84 -0.58 -14.28
C PHE A 172 -5.06 0.29 -13.92
N ASN A 173 -6.11 -0.31 -13.37
CA ASN A 173 -7.30 0.40 -12.89
C ASN A 173 -7.08 1.13 -11.55
N GLY A 174 -5.90 1.01 -10.94
CA GLY A 174 -5.48 1.78 -9.78
C GLY A 174 -5.31 1.00 -8.49
N TYR A 175 -5.61 -0.30 -8.48
CA TYR A 175 -5.39 -1.15 -7.31
C TYR A 175 -3.90 -1.18 -6.96
N ALA A 176 -3.62 -1.32 -5.66
CA ALA A 176 -2.28 -1.64 -5.18
C ALA A 176 -2.44 -2.73 -4.13
N TYR A 177 -1.95 -3.92 -4.47
CA TYR A 177 -1.96 -5.08 -3.59
C TYR A 177 -0.73 -5.14 -2.67
N ASP A 178 0.23 -4.24 -2.88
CA ASP A 178 1.32 -3.95 -1.95
C ASP A 178 0.77 -3.10 -0.79
N GLY A 179 0.63 -3.70 0.41
CA GLY A 179 -0.02 -3.09 1.57
C GLY A 179 -1.53 -3.36 1.69
N ALA A 180 -2.06 -4.28 0.88
CA ALA A 180 -3.45 -4.74 0.95
C ALA A 180 -3.51 -6.27 0.77
N GLU A 181 -2.80 -6.96 1.66
CA GLU A 181 -2.51 -8.39 1.61
C GLU A 181 -3.80 -9.24 1.59
N ALA A 182 -4.81 -8.86 2.40
CA ALA A 182 -6.07 -9.59 2.47
C ALA A 182 -6.90 -9.47 1.17
N SER A 183 -6.91 -8.30 0.52
CA SER A 183 -7.57 -8.15 -0.79
C SER A 183 -6.88 -8.98 -1.87
N PHE A 184 -5.54 -9.06 -1.85
CA PHE A 184 -4.81 -9.94 -2.76
C PHE A 184 -5.12 -11.42 -2.50
N GLU A 185 -5.11 -11.83 -1.23
CA GLU A 185 -5.39 -13.21 -0.86
C GLU A 185 -6.80 -13.62 -1.27
N LEU A 186 -7.81 -12.77 -1.05
CA LEU A 186 -9.17 -13.04 -1.52
C LEU A 186 -9.26 -13.15 -3.04
N LEU A 187 -8.60 -12.26 -3.77
CA LEU A 187 -8.55 -12.34 -5.24
C LEU A 187 -7.96 -13.66 -5.70
N ALA A 188 -6.85 -14.07 -5.08
CA ALA A 188 -6.18 -15.33 -5.36
C ALA A 188 -7.08 -16.53 -5.06
N ARG A 189 -7.62 -16.62 -3.85
CA ARG A 189 -8.49 -17.74 -3.43
C ARG A 189 -9.76 -17.83 -4.29
N ARG A 190 -10.37 -16.69 -4.67
CA ARG A 190 -11.51 -16.66 -5.62
C ARG A 190 -11.13 -17.21 -6.98
N ALA A 191 -9.97 -16.83 -7.53
CA ALA A 191 -9.49 -17.37 -8.80
C ALA A 191 -9.26 -18.90 -8.78
N LEU A 192 -9.11 -19.47 -7.58
CA LEU A 192 -8.95 -20.90 -7.35
C LEU A 192 -10.24 -21.61 -6.93
N GLY A 193 -11.33 -20.87 -6.70
CA GLY A 193 -12.64 -21.41 -6.28
C GLY A 193 -12.76 -21.70 -4.79
N ALA A 194 -11.95 -21.05 -3.95
CA ALA A 194 -11.82 -21.38 -2.52
C ALA A 194 -12.50 -20.39 -1.56
N VAL A 195 -13.16 -19.33 -2.05
CA VAL A 195 -13.89 -18.37 -1.19
C VAL A 195 -15.39 -18.46 -1.47
N PRO A 196 -16.20 -18.76 -0.45
CA PRO A 196 -17.66 -18.70 -0.55
C PRO A 196 -18.22 -17.31 -0.85
N ASP A 197 -19.41 -17.28 -1.42
CA ASP A 197 -20.19 -16.04 -1.58
C ASP A 197 -21.00 -15.76 -0.30
N TYR A 198 -20.31 -15.24 0.73
CA TYR A 198 -20.92 -14.98 2.04
C TYR A 198 -22.13 -14.02 2.00
N PHE A 199 -22.06 -13.00 1.15
CA PHE A 199 -23.13 -12.04 0.91
C PHE A 199 -22.89 -11.29 -0.40
N HIS A 200 -23.97 -10.77 -0.98
CA HIS A 200 -23.92 -9.90 -2.16
C HIS A 200 -24.64 -8.57 -1.86
N CYS A 201 -23.99 -7.43 -2.08
CA CYS A 201 -24.68 -6.14 -1.98
C CYS A 201 -25.30 -5.79 -3.33
N THR A 202 -26.63 -5.79 -3.37
CA THR A 202 -27.38 -5.42 -4.58
C THR A 202 -27.45 -3.92 -4.77
N SER A 203 -27.54 -3.16 -3.68
CA SER A 203 -27.50 -1.69 -3.71
C SER A 203 -27.17 -1.10 -2.35
N PHE A 204 -26.58 0.08 -2.34
CA PHE A 204 -26.53 0.94 -1.16
C PHE A 204 -26.80 2.39 -1.57
N LYS A 205 -27.30 3.17 -0.62
CA LYS A 205 -27.49 4.61 -0.73
C LYS A 205 -26.97 5.26 0.54
N VAL A 206 -26.21 6.34 0.40
CA VAL A 206 -25.75 7.15 1.53
C VAL A 206 -26.27 8.58 1.35
N LEU A 207 -26.85 9.14 2.40
CA LEU A 207 -27.27 10.52 2.49
C LEU A 207 -26.45 11.22 3.55
N ASP A 208 -25.80 12.31 3.17
CA ASP A 208 -25.10 13.20 4.09
C ASP A 208 -25.96 14.46 4.30
N GLU A 209 -26.24 14.77 5.56
CA GLU A 209 -26.92 15.99 5.97
C GLU A 209 -25.94 16.90 6.71
N ARG A 210 -25.92 18.17 6.30
CA ARG A 210 -25.23 19.25 7.02
C ARG A 210 -26.25 20.32 7.34
N ARG A 211 -26.56 20.49 8.63
CA ARG A 211 -27.60 21.41 9.11
C ARG A 211 -27.13 22.23 10.31
N TRP A 212 -27.81 23.34 10.55
CA TRP A 212 -27.68 24.11 11.78
C TRP A 212 -28.82 23.70 12.71
N ASN A 213 -28.51 23.31 13.95
CA ASN A 213 -29.52 22.96 14.95
C ASN A 213 -30.15 24.22 15.57
N GLU A 214 -31.14 24.04 16.43
CA GLU A 214 -31.83 25.13 17.14
C GLU A 214 -30.90 25.96 18.05
N ASN A 215 -29.77 25.38 18.48
CA ASN A 215 -28.75 26.04 19.29
C ASN A 215 -27.75 26.85 18.44
N GLY A 216 -27.88 26.82 17.11
CA GLY A 216 -26.93 27.47 16.20
C GLY A 216 -25.61 26.68 16.01
N ASP A 217 -25.56 25.41 16.40
CA ASP A 217 -24.41 24.54 16.15
C ASP A 217 -24.51 23.90 14.77
N LEU A 218 -23.37 23.77 14.09
CA LEU A 218 -23.27 23.01 12.86
C LEU A 218 -23.22 21.51 13.18
N VAL A 219 -24.21 20.76 12.69
CA VAL A 219 -24.30 19.31 12.85
C VAL A 219 -24.18 18.65 11.49
N THR A 220 -23.38 17.59 11.44
CA THR A 220 -23.26 16.70 10.28
C THR A 220 -23.66 15.30 10.68
N SER A 221 -24.51 14.67 9.88
CA SER A 221 -24.93 13.28 10.06
C SER A 221 -24.98 12.57 8.72
N SER A 222 -24.62 11.29 8.73
CA SER A 222 -24.71 10.43 7.55
C SER A 222 -25.64 9.27 7.84
N GLU A 223 -26.52 8.95 6.90
CA GLU A 223 -27.38 7.77 6.94
C GLU A 223 -27.06 6.89 5.74
N ALA A 224 -26.90 5.59 5.96
CA ALA A 224 -26.73 4.61 4.90
C ALA A 224 -27.87 3.59 4.92
N THR A 225 -28.45 3.35 3.75
CA THR A 225 -29.36 2.24 3.48
C THR A 225 -28.63 1.21 2.61
N VAL A 226 -28.62 -0.05 3.02
CA VAL A 226 -28.04 -1.16 2.26
C VAL A 226 -29.09 -2.22 1.97
N LYS A 227 -28.98 -2.85 0.80
CA LYS A 227 -29.67 -4.08 0.44
C LYS A 227 -28.63 -5.17 0.19
N LEU A 228 -28.68 -6.23 0.99
CA LEU A 228 -27.77 -7.36 0.91
C LEU A 228 -28.58 -8.63 0.68
N ASP A 229 -28.14 -9.47 -0.24
CA ASP A 229 -28.60 -10.84 -0.36
C ASP A 229 -27.63 -11.72 0.42
N VAL A 230 -28.14 -12.46 1.39
CA VAL A 230 -27.38 -13.34 2.27
C VAL A 230 -28.14 -14.66 2.37
N GLN A 231 -27.49 -15.79 2.08
CA GLN A 231 -28.13 -17.11 2.13
C GLN A 231 -29.40 -17.25 1.26
N GLY A 232 -29.47 -16.51 0.14
CA GLY A 232 -30.64 -16.51 -0.75
C GLY A 232 -31.80 -15.62 -0.28
N GLU A 233 -31.70 -14.97 0.88
CA GLU A 233 -32.67 -14.02 1.39
C GLU A 233 -32.20 -12.57 1.20
N SER A 234 -33.13 -11.69 0.82
CA SER A 234 -32.83 -10.27 0.65
C SER A 234 -33.13 -9.50 1.92
N HIS A 235 -32.12 -8.83 2.46
CA HIS A 235 -32.19 -8.03 3.66
C HIS A 235 -31.99 -6.55 3.33
N MET A 236 -32.69 -5.68 4.05
CA MET A 236 -32.49 -4.23 3.98
C MET A 236 -32.23 -3.69 5.38
N ALA A 237 -31.19 -2.88 5.53
CA ALA A 237 -30.88 -2.20 6.78
C ALA A 237 -30.56 -0.73 6.56
N VAL A 238 -30.89 0.06 7.58
CA VAL A 238 -30.54 1.47 7.69
C VAL A 238 -29.75 1.68 8.97
N ALA A 239 -28.67 2.45 8.88
CA ALA A 239 -27.89 2.91 10.02
C ALA A 239 -27.37 4.32 9.80
N GLU A 240 -27.20 5.04 10.92
CA GLU A 240 -26.56 6.35 10.96
C GLU A 240 -25.09 6.21 11.40
N GLY A 241 -24.30 7.23 11.09
CA GLY A 241 -22.91 7.32 11.54
C GLY A 241 -22.37 8.74 11.46
N ASN A 242 -21.19 8.92 12.05
CA ASN A 242 -20.49 10.23 12.08
C ASN A 242 -19.91 10.64 10.71
N GLY A 243 -20.11 9.79 9.70
CA GLY A 243 -19.69 10.01 8.32
C GLY A 243 -20.19 8.88 7.42
N PRO A 244 -20.12 9.06 6.09
CA PRO A 244 -20.78 8.15 5.14
C PRO A 244 -20.21 6.73 5.18
N VAL A 245 -18.90 6.59 5.40
CA VAL A 245 -18.24 5.28 5.53
C VAL A 245 -18.65 4.57 6.82
N ASN A 246 -18.78 5.31 7.93
CA ASN A 246 -19.20 4.74 9.21
C ASN A 246 -20.67 4.31 9.18
N ALA A 247 -21.55 5.13 8.59
CA ALA A 247 -22.96 4.76 8.40
C ALA A 247 -23.09 3.50 7.52
N LEU A 248 -22.31 3.43 6.43
CA LEU A 248 -22.30 2.28 5.54
C LEU A 248 -21.81 0.99 6.22
N ASP A 249 -20.68 1.06 6.93
CA ASP A 249 -20.15 -0.06 7.72
C ASP A 249 -21.17 -0.53 8.78
N ALA A 250 -21.79 0.40 9.51
CA ALA A 250 -22.82 0.08 10.50
C ALA A 250 -24.05 -0.59 9.86
N ALA A 251 -24.51 -0.13 8.70
CA ALA A 251 -25.65 -0.69 8.00
C ALA A 251 -25.36 -2.12 7.48
N ILE A 252 -24.16 -2.36 6.95
CA ILE A 252 -23.71 -3.70 6.53
C ILE A 252 -23.67 -4.64 7.73
N ARG A 253 -23.03 -4.24 8.84
CA ARG A 253 -22.93 -5.07 10.05
C ARG A 253 -24.28 -5.35 10.68
N LYS A 254 -25.22 -4.40 10.63
CA LYS A 254 -26.58 -4.60 11.16
C LYS A 254 -27.30 -5.77 10.50
N VAL A 255 -27.01 -6.07 9.23
CA VAL A 255 -27.48 -7.28 8.55
C VAL A 255 -26.61 -8.47 8.93
N LEU A 256 -25.29 -8.36 8.75
CA LEU A 256 -24.40 -9.51 8.76
C LEU A 256 -24.09 -10.06 10.16
N SER A 257 -24.05 -9.24 11.21
CA SER A 257 -23.67 -9.69 12.56
C SER A 257 -24.67 -10.67 13.16
N GLY A 258 -25.95 -10.61 12.79
CA GLY A 258 -26.95 -11.59 13.23
C GLY A 258 -26.80 -12.96 12.56
N ILE A 259 -26.16 -13.01 11.39
CA ILE A 259 -25.97 -14.23 10.58
C ILE A 259 -24.57 -14.80 10.82
N TYR A 260 -23.58 -13.91 10.96
CA TYR A 260 -22.17 -14.23 11.17
C TYR A 260 -21.65 -13.55 12.46
N PRO A 261 -21.81 -14.19 13.63
CA PRO A 261 -21.34 -13.66 14.92
C PRO A 261 -19.83 -13.39 14.96
N GLN A 262 -19.05 -14.02 14.08
CA GLN A 262 -17.62 -13.77 13.91
C GLN A 262 -17.30 -12.29 13.59
N LEU A 263 -18.26 -11.53 13.07
CA LEU A 263 -18.08 -10.11 12.73
C LEU A 263 -18.23 -9.16 13.92
N GLU A 264 -18.68 -9.63 15.09
CA GLU A 264 -18.89 -8.76 16.26
C GLU A 264 -17.61 -8.07 16.75
N ASP A 265 -16.46 -8.73 16.58
CA ASP A 265 -15.16 -8.22 17.03
C ASP A 265 -14.35 -7.50 15.94
N LEU A 266 -14.86 -7.45 14.71
CA LEU A 266 -14.24 -6.73 13.61
C LEU A 266 -14.22 -5.23 13.90
N ARG A 267 -13.11 -4.54 13.66
CA ARG A 267 -13.01 -3.08 13.80
C ARG A 267 -12.17 -2.48 12.69
N LEU A 268 -12.63 -1.36 12.14
CA LEU A 268 -11.82 -0.51 11.27
C LEU A 268 -10.86 0.31 12.14
N VAL A 269 -9.55 0.16 11.95
CA VAL A 269 -8.51 0.80 12.77
C VAL A 269 -7.70 1.86 12.04
N ASP A 270 -7.58 1.78 10.72
CA ASP A 270 -6.95 2.82 9.89
C ASP A 270 -7.71 2.98 8.56
N TYR A 271 -7.70 4.20 8.02
CA TYR A 271 -8.40 4.57 6.80
C TYR A 271 -7.58 5.59 6.01
N LYS A 272 -7.13 5.21 4.80
CA LYS A 272 -6.26 6.02 3.94
C LYS A 272 -6.89 6.19 2.56
N VAL A 273 -6.92 7.43 2.09
CA VAL A 273 -7.45 7.78 0.76
C VAL A 273 -6.32 8.31 -0.10
N ARG A 274 -6.22 7.82 -1.33
CA ARG A 274 -5.26 8.29 -2.33
C ARG A 274 -5.96 8.61 -3.64
N ILE A 275 -5.72 9.81 -4.13
CA ILE A 275 -6.19 10.25 -5.45
C ILE A 275 -5.16 9.83 -6.50
N LEU A 276 -5.58 9.01 -7.46
CA LEU A 276 -4.68 8.41 -8.45
C LEU A 276 -4.49 9.28 -9.70
N THR A 277 -5.53 10.04 -10.07
CA THR A 277 -5.51 10.95 -11.22
C THR A 277 -5.76 12.39 -10.77
N PRO A 278 -4.79 13.07 -10.13
CA PRO A 278 -5.00 14.40 -9.54
C PRO A 278 -5.52 15.44 -10.55
N GLY A 279 -5.14 15.32 -11.83
CA GLY A 279 -5.58 16.24 -12.90
C GLY A 279 -7.04 16.10 -13.32
N ALA A 280 -7.75 15.05 -12.88
CA ALA A 280 -9.16 14.82 -13.21
C ALA A 280 -10.15 15.56 -12.29
N GLY A 281 -9.63 16.27 -11.26
CA GLY A 281 -10.45 17.00 -10.29
C GLY A 281 -11.38 16.07 -9.51
N THR A 282 -12.66 16.44 -9.39
CA THR A 282 -13.69 15.66 -8.69
C THR A 282 -14.04 14.32 -9.35
N ARG A 283 -13.55 14.06 -10.57
CA ARG A 283 -13.73 12.77 -11.27
C ARG A 283 -12.54 11.82 -11.07
N ALA A 284 -11.61 12.18 -10.20
CA ALA A 284 -10.40 11.40 -10.04
C ALA A 284 -10.70 10.02 -9.45
N VAL A 285 -10.04 9.00 -10.02
CA VAL A 285 -10.10 7.65 -9.48
C VAL A 285 -9.46 7.68 -8.10
N THR A 286 -10.21 7.20 -7.12
CA THR A 286 -9.84 7.19 -5.71
C THR A 286 -9.53 5.77 -5.30
N ARG A 287 -8.38 5.58 -4.66
CA ARG A 287 -8.02 4.35 -3.97
C ARG A 287 -8.20 4.55 -2.47
N VAL A 288 -8.98 3.69 -1.85
CA VAL A 288 -9.18 3.61 -0.41
C VAL A 288 -8.45 2.36 0.09
N MET A 289 -7.58 2.53 1.07
CA MET A 289 -6.95 1.44 1.81
C MET A 289 -7.45 1.50 3.24
N ILE A 290 -7.90 0.38 3.77
CA ILE A 290 -8.34 0.27 5.15
C ILE A 290 -7.55 -0.81 5.87
N GLU A 291 -7.29 -0.58 7.14
CA GLU A 291 -6.77 -1.59 8.05
C GLU A 291 -7.88 -1.97 9.02
N SER A 292 -8.10 -3.27 9.18
CA SER A 292 -9.06 -3.82 10.12
C SER A 292 -8.34 -4.70 11.14
N ALA A 293 -8.92 -4.79 12.33
CA ALA A 293 -8.43 -5.64 13.40
C ALA A 293 -9.57 -6.42 14.07
N ASP A 294 -9.22 -7.53 14.72
CA ASP A 294 -10.12 -8.26 15.62
C ASP A 294 -9.75 -8.07 17.10
N LYS A 295 -10.51 -8.69 18.01
CA LYS A 295 -10.23 -8.62 19.46
C LYS A 295 -8.92 -9.29 19.88
N ASN A 296 -8.37 -10.19 19.06
CA ASN A 296 -7.14 -10.91 19.36
C ASN A 296 -5.90 -10.09 18.96
N GLY A 297 -6.10 -8.93 18.31
CA GLY A 297 -5.02 -8.07 17.87
C GLY A 297 -4.42 -8.52 16.54
N GLU A 298 -5.13 -9.32 15.75
CA GLU A 298 -4.76 -9.61 14.36
C GLU A 298 -5.18 -8.46 13.47
N HIS A 299 -4.29 -8.02 12.57
CA HIS A 299 -4.50 -6.89 11.67
C HIS A 299 -4.44 -7.34 10.20
N TRP A 300 -5.26 -6.73 9.36
CA TRP A 300 -5.18 -6.94 7.92
C TRP A 300 -5.63 -5.71 7.13
N SER A 301 -5.03 -5.55 5.95
CA SER A 301 -5.29 -4.42 5.08
C SER A 301 -6.00 -4.84 3.81
N THR A 302 -6.98 -4.03 3.40
CA THR A 302 -7.76 -4.23 2.17
C THR A 302 -7.85 -2.94 1.36
N VAL A 303 -8.14 -3.09 0.07
CA VAL A 303 -8.14 -1.98 -0.89
C VAL A 303 -9.40 -1.98 -1.75
N GLY A 304 -9.94 -0.79 -2.00
CA GLY A 304 -11.00 -0.56 -2.95
C GLY A 304 -10.67 0.63 -3.84
N VAL A 305 -11.06 0.55 -5.11
CA VAL A 305 -10.80 1.60 -6.09
C VAL A 305 -12.09 1.93 -6.83
N SER A 306 -12.40 3.21 -6.92
CA SER A 306 -13.57 3.70 -7.65
C SER A 306 -13.42 5.19 -7.94
N ALA A 307 -14.15 5.69 -8.94
CA ALA A 307 -14.33 7.13 -9.14
C ALA A 307 -15.19 7.76 -8.02
N ASN A 308 -15.94 6.94 -7.27
CA ASN A 308 -16.71 7.37 -6.10
C ASN A 308 -16.02 6.88 -4.81
N ILE A 309 -15.63 7.81 -3.95
CA ILE A 309 -14.95 7.48 -2.67
C ILE A 309 -15.77 6.56 -1.76
N ILE A 310 -17.10 6.67 -1.76
CA ILE A 310 -17.97 5.81 -0.94
C ILE A 310 -18.00 4.39 -1.49
N ASP A 311 -18.01 4.24 -2.82
CA ASP A 311 -17.93 2.95 -3.49
C ASP A 311 -16.53 2.31 -3.34
N ALA A 312 -15.46 3.11 -3.43
CA ALA A 312 -14.11 2.64 -3.11
C ALA A 312 -14.03 2.15 -1.66
N SER A 313 -14.65 2.87 -0.71
CA SER A 313 -14.72 2.47 0.70
C SER A 313 -15.54 1.20 0.89
N TYR A 314 -16.68 1.08 0.20
CA TYR A 314 -17.49 -0.15 0.19
C TYR A 314 -16.68 -1.35 -0.25
N ASN A 315 -15.96 -1.24 -1.38
CA ASN A 315 -15.15 -2.34 -1.91
C ASN A 315 -14.08 -2.82 -0.92
N ALA A 316 -13.41 -1.88 -0.23
CA ALA A 316 -12.45 -2.21 0.82
C ALA A 316 -13.13 -2.89 2.03
N LEU A 317 -14.23 -2.31 2.54
CA LEU A 317 -15.01 -2.87 3.66
C LEU A 317 -15.55 -4.27 3.36
N ARG A 318 -16.06 -4.48 2.14
CA ARG A 318 -16.55 -5.78 1.67
C ARG A 318 -15.43 -6.81 1.70
N ASP A 319 -14.27 -6.50 1.12
CA ASP A 319 -13.13 -7.42 1.13
C ASP A 319 -12.66 -7.69 2.57
N SER A 320 -12.60 -6.69 3.45
CA SER A 320 -12.23 -6.90 4.86
C SER A 320 -13.20 -7.84 5.59
N THR A 321 -14.51 -7.63 5.37
CA THR A 321 -15.57 -8.45 5.96
C THR A 321 -15.47 -9.90 5.47
N ILE A 322 -15.33 -10.09 4.15
CA ILE A 322 -15.21 -11.43 3.55
C ILE A 322 -13.94 -12.13 4.02
N TYR A 323 -12.82 -11.40 4.14
CA TYR A 323 -11.57 -11.97 4.64
C TYR A 323 -11.71 -12.49 6.06
N LYS A 324 -12.34 -11.70 6.95
CA LYS A 324 -12.65 -12.11 8.32
C LYS A 324 -13.51 -13.36 8.37
N LEU A 325 -14.60 -13.41 7.58
CA LEU A 325 -15.48 -14.58 7.51
C LEU A 325 -14.73 -15.82 7.01
N HIS A 326 -13.92 -15.66 5.97
CA HIS A 326 -13.15 -16.76 5.39
C HIS A 326 -12.10 -17.31 6.36
N ARG A 327 -11.32 -16.43 6.98
CA ARG A 327 -10.27 -16.79 7.94
C ARG A 327 -10.85 -17.49 9.17
N ASP A 328 -12.00 -17.03 9.65
CA ASP A 328 -12.66 -17.58 10.83
C ASP A 328 -13.52 -18.81 10.51
N GLY A 329 -13.48 -19.32 9.27
CA GLY A 329 -14.15 -20.54 8.86
C GLY A 329 -15.68 -20.44 8.88
N ALA A 330 -16.24 -19.26 8.63
CA ALA A 330 -17.68 -19.12 8.46
C ALA A 330 -18.16 -20.02 7.32
N VAL A 331 -19.26 -20.74 7.57
CA VAL A 331 -19.80 -21.74 6.64
C VAL A 331 -20.67 -21.03 5.60
N ASP A 332 -20.55 -21.47 4.35
CA ASP A 332 -21.47 -21.08 3.28
C ASP A 332 -22.82 -21.78 3.50
N SER A 333 -23.90 -21.03 3.43
CA SER A 333 -25.27 -21.57 3.44
C SER A 333 -25.62 -22.53 2.29
N HIS A 334 -24.77 -22.66 1.26
CA HIS A 334 -25.02 -23.52 0.10
C HIS A 334 -24.33 -24.90 0.17
N SER A 335 -23.63 -25.23 1.27
CA SER A 335 -22.99 -26.54 1.48
C SER A 335 -23.83 -27.53 2.26
#